data_AF-A0A1H4L1U3-F1
#
_entry.id   AF-A0A1H4L1U3-F1
#
_cell.length_a   1.000
_cell.length_b   1.000
_cell.length_c   1.000
_cell.angle_alpha   90.00
_cell.angle_beta   90.00
_cell.angle_gamma   90.00
#
_symmetry.space_group_name_H-M   'P 1'
#
loop_
_entity.id
_entity.type
_entity.pdbx_description
1 polymer ?
#
loop_
_entity_poly.entity_id
_entity_poly.type
_entity_poly.pdbx_seq_one_letter_code
_entity_poly.pdbx_strand_id
1 'polypeptide(L)'
;MVLEALRARVDSGQFETWLTSSSGRSLAFVTNTERAMVMLLEEEGDPGEHAVDPGAEGSSSGFVLSGGQDDEYPDEDTVPIDEAFVLVEHIVGTGSWPADASWVVDR
;
A
#
# COMPACT_ATOMS: atom_id res chain seq x y z
N MET A 1 -4.08 -8.96 -15.28
CA MET A 1 -3.28 -7.74 -15.03
C MET A 1 -3.06 -7.59 -13.53
N VAL A 2 -1.99 -6.95 -13.04
CA VAL A 2 -1.66 -6.89 -11.59
C VAL A 2 -2.85 -6.41 -10.74
N LEU A 3 -3.58 -5.42 -11.24
CA LEU A 3 -4.76 -4.87 -10.58
C LEU A 3 -5.91 -5.90 -10.44
N GLU A 4 -6.18 -6.69 -11.47
CA GLU A 4 -7.22 -7.73 -11.40
C GLU A 4 -6.87 -8.80 -10.37
N ALA A 5 -5.59 -9.19 -10.30
CA ALA A 5 -5.12 -10.14 -9.30
C ALA A 5 -5.22 -9.56 -7.89
N LEU A 6 -4.87 -8.29 -7.71
CA LEU A 6 -4.97 -7.61 -6.42
C LEU A 6 -6.43 -7.47 -5.96
N ARG A 7 -7.34 -7.08 -6.85
CA ARG A 7 -8.78 -7.01 -6.56
C ARG A 7 -9.33 -8.38 -6.17
N ALA A 8 -9.00 -9.43 -6.93
CA ALA A 8 -9.42 -10.79 -6.59
C ALA A 8 -8.92 -11.27 -5.22
N ARG A 9 -7.71 -10.85 -4.82
CA ARG A 9 -7.17 -11.12 -3.48
C ARG A 9 -8.01 -10.43 -2.41
N VAL A 10 -8.30 -9.13 -2.56
CA VAL A 10 -9.16 -8.38 -1.63
C VAL A 10 -10.55 -9.01 -1.54
N ASP A 11 -11.16 -9.35 -2.67
CA ASP A 11 -12.48 -10.01 -2.73
C ASP A 11 -12.51 -11.38 -2.03
N SER A 12 -11.34 -12.05 -1.93
CA SER A 12 -11.19 -13.31 -1.21
C SER A 12 -10.81 -13.17 0.26
N GLY A 13 -10.78 -11.95 0.79
CA GLY A 13 -10.38 -11.67 2.18
C GLY A 13 -8.88 -11.66 2.42
N GLN A 14 -8.07 -11.57 1.36
CA GLN A 14 -6.62 -11.42 1.48
C GLN A 14 -6.26 -9.93 1.42
N PHE A 15 -6.13 -9.32 2.59
CA PHE A 15 -5.97 -7.88 2.75
C PHE A 15 -4.53 -7.39 2.77
N GLU A 16 -3.57 -8.30 2.92
CA GLU A 16 -2.14 -8.02 2.76
C GLU A 16 -1.61 -8.67 1.47
N THR A 17 -0.86 -7.89 0.70
CA THR A 17 -0.14 -8.36 -0.49
C THR A 17 1.25 -7.74 -0.55
N TRP A 18 2.25 -8.60 -0.74
CA TRP A 18 3.62 -8.22 -1.01
C TRP A 18 3.99 -8.57 -2.45
N LEU A 19 4.53 -7.60 -3.17
CA LEU A 19 5.06 -7.78 -4.52
C LEU A 19 6.56 -7.48 -4.50
N THR A 20 7.37 -8.48 -4.83
CA THR A 20 8.83 -8.34 -4.83
C THR A 20 9.35 -8.39 -6.27
N SER A 21 10.18 -7.42 -6.63
CA SER A 21 10.85 -7.38 -7.92
C SER A 21 12.13 -8.23 -7.90
N SER A 22 12.65 -8.58 -9.08
CA SER A 22 13.94 -9.27 -9.17
C SER A 22 15.14 -8.42 -8.72
N SER A 23 14.96 -7.12 -8.51
CA SER A 23 16.00 -6.23 -7.98
C SER A 23 16.02 -6.16 -6.46
N GLY A 24 15.11 -6.86 -5.76
CA GLY A 24 14.98 -6.83 -4.30
C GLY A 24 13.98 -5.80 -3.78
N ARG A 25 13.52 -4.88 -4.63
CA ARG A 25 12.50 -3.87 -4.29
C ARG A 25 11.19 -4.57 -3.95
N SER A 26 10.53 -4.12 -2.89
CA SER A 26 9.26 -4.69 -2.44
C SER A 26 8.19 -3.61 -2.33
N LEU A 27 6.97 -3.96 -2.74
CA LEU A 27 5.77 -3.14 -2.60
C LEU A 27 4.80 -3.86 -1.68
N ALA A 28 4.47 -3.24 -0.55
CA ALA A 28 3.42 -3.67 0.35
C ALA A 28 2.11 -2.97 0.02
N PHE A 29 1.03 -3.74 0.02
CA PHE A 29 -0.34 -3.25 -0.03
C PHE A 29 -1.11 -3.91 1.11
N VAL A 30 -1.63 -3.09 2.04
CA VAL A 30 -2.46 -3.54 3.17
C VAL A 30 -3.74 -2.72 3.18
N THR A 31 -4.91 -3.34 3.25
CA THR A 31 -6.19 -2.61 3.17
C THR A 31 -7.21 -3.06 4.20
N ASN A 32 -8.06 -2.15 4.66
CA ASN A 32 -9.28 -2.48 5.40
C ASN A 32 -10.54 -2.48 4.50
N THR A 33 -10.35 -2.57 3.17
CA THR A 33 -11.34 -2.46 2.09
C THR A 33 -11.86 -1.06 1.77
N GLU A 34 -11.58 -0.07 2.62
CA GLU A 34 -11.94 1.34 2.37
C GLU A 34 -10.71 2.18 2.05
N ARG A 35 -9.66 2.03 2.84
CA ARG A 35 -8.35 2.66 2.69
C ARG A 35 -7.26 1.61 2.59
N ALA A 36 -6.10 2.01 2.10
CA ALA A 36 -4.93 1.15 2.00
C ALA A 36 -3.65 1.87 2.40
N MET A 37 -2.81 1.16 3.15
CA MET A 37 -1.40 1.45 3.31
C MET A 37 -0.66 0.89 2.09
N VAL A 38 0.06 1.76 1.38
CA VAL A 38 0.89 1.39 0.23
C VAL A 38 2.31 1.82 0.53
N MET A 39 3.23 0.86 0.66
CA MET A 39 4.61 1.11 1.04
C MET A 39 5.58 0.51 0.03
N LEU A 40 6.56 1.30 -0.39
CA LEU A 40 7.63 0.91 -1.29
C LEU A 40 8.96 0.84 -0.52
N LEU A 41 9.66 -0.29 -0.64
CA LEU A 41 10.93 -0.53 0.03
C LEU A 41 11.99 -0.85 -1.02
N GLU A 42 13.11 -0.14 -1.00
CA GLU A 42 14.21 -0.35 -1.94
C GLU A 42 14.93 -1.68 -1.71
N GLU A 43 15.15 -2.04 -0.45
CA GLU A 43 15.82 -3.26 -0.02
C GLU A 43 15.34 -3.72 1.38
N GLU A 44 15.76 -4.91 1.79
CA GLU A 44 15.45 -5.41 3.13
C GLU A 44 16.06 -4.52 4.22
N GLY A 45 15.24 -4.06 5.15
CA GLY A 45 15.65 -3.14 6.22
C GLY A 45 15.64 -1.67 5.82
N ASP A 46 15.25 -1.34 4.58
CA ASP A 46 14.91 0.03 4.19
C ASP A 46 13.70 0.49 5.02
N PRO A 47 13.76 1.68 5.66
CA PRO A 47 12.62 2.26 6.36
C PRO A 47 11.37 2.39 5.49
N GLY A 48 11.58 2.56 4.17
CA GLY A 48 10.52 2.60 3.18
C GLY A 48 9.97 3.99 2.92
N GLU A 49 9.10 4.03 1.93
CA GLU A 49 8.31 5.20 1.54
C GLU A 49 6.84 4.77 1.51
N HIS A 50 5.91 5.60 1.99
CA HIS A 50 4.48 5.29 1.88
C HIS A 50 3.66 6.43 1.28
N ALA A 51 2.56 6.03 0.64
CA ALA A 51 1.55 6.95 0.13
C ALA A 51 0.83 7.64 1.29
N VAL A 52 0.55 8.93 1.12
CA VAL A 52 -0.17 9.74 2.10
C VAL A 52 -1.36 10.45 1.47
N ASP A 53 -2.38 10.73 2.26
CA ASP A 53 -3.54 11.56 1.93
C ASP A 53 -3.57 12.77 2.88
N PRO A 54 -2.81 13.85 2.59
CA PRO A 54 -2.55 14.93 3.55
C PRO A 54 -3.79 15.71 4.01
N GLY A 55 -4.93 15.50 3.37
CA GLY A 55 -6.20 16.12 3.72
C GLY A 55 -7.12 15.23 4.56
N ALA A 56 -6.75 13.97 4.79
CA ALA A 56 -7.54 13.04 5.57
C ALA A 56 -7.37 13.28 7.08
N GLU A 57 -8.47 13.16 7.81
CA GLU A 57 -8.51 13.38 9.26
C GLU A 57 -9.00 12.11 9.96
N GLY A 58 -8.38 11.77 11.09
CA GLY A 58 -8.79 10.64 11.92
C GLY A 58 -7.88 9.42 11.77
N SER A 59 -8.40 8.26 12.17
CA SER A 59 -7.72 6.99 12.06
C SER A 59 -8.70 5.88 11.68
N SER A 60 -8.18 4.88 10.97
CA SER A 60 -8.92 3.72 10.51
C SER A 60 -8.27 2.44 11.04
N SER A 61 -9.09 1.53 11.56
CA SER A 61 -8.68 0.18 11.98
C SER A 61 -9.02 -0.86 10.90
N GLY A 62 -8.76 -2.14 11.17
CA GLY A 62 -9.14 -3.24 10.28
C GLY A 62 -8.08 -3.59 9.24
N PHE A 63 -6.86 -3.06 9.41
CA PHE A 63 -5.71 -3.43 8.59
C PHE A 63 -5.13 -4.75 9.11
N VAL A 64 -5.75 -5.85 8.70
CA VAL A 64 -5.38 -7.19 9.17
C VAL A 64 -4.22 -7.75 8.35
N LEU A 65 -3.06 -7.87 8.99
CA LEU A 65 -1.86 -8.48 8.42
C LEU A 65 -1.97 -10.01 8.40
N SER A 66 -1.14 -10.68 7.60
CA SER A 66 -1.10 -12.14 7.49
C SER A 66 -0.80 -12.86 8.81
N GLY A 67 -0.14 -12.18 9.75
CA GLY A 67 0.08 -12.67 11.12
C GLY A 67 -1.16 -12.61 12.03
N GLY A 68 -2.27 -12.04 11.55
CA GLY A 68 -3.50 -11.81 12.33
C GLY A 68 -3.44 -10.56 13.22
N GLN A 69 -2.37 -9.77 13.11
CA GLN A 69 -2.30 -8.43 13.70
C GLN A 69 -3.33 -7.54 13.00
N ASP A 70 -4.11 -6.80 13.78
CA ASP A 70 -5.09 -5.82 13.32
C ASP A 70 -4.57 -4.44 13.73
N ASP A 71 -4.12 -3.66 12.75
CA ASP A 71 -3.54 -2.34 12.97
C ASP A 71 -4.56 -1.22 12.75
N GLU A 72 -4.31 -0.12 13.46
CA GLU A 72 -4.96 1.17 13.25
C GLU A 72 -3.92 2.16 12.74
N TYR A 73 -4.23 2.83 11.64
CA TYR A 73 -3.38 3.87 11.04
C TYR A 73 -4.10 5.21 11.01
N PRO A 74 -3.37 6.33 11.14
CA PRO A 74 -3.90 7.64 10.75
C PRO A 74 -4.39 7.60 9.31
N ASP A 75 -5.53 8.23 9.03
CA ASP A 75 -6.06 8.27 7.68
C ASP A 75 -5.11 9.03 6.74
N GLU A 76 -4.35 10.01 7.25
CA GLU A 76 -3.31 10.74 6.53
C GLU A 76 -2.15 9.85 6.03
N ASP A 77 -1.88 8.75 6.73
CA ASP A 77 -0.84 7.76 6.39
C ASP A 77 -1.37 6.62 5.51
N THR A 78 -2.60 6.74 5.02
CA THR A 78 -3.22 5.78 4.09
C THR A 78 -3.88 6.55 2.95
N VAL A 79 -4.28 5.84 1.90
CA VAL A 79 -5.02 6.43 0.78
C VAL A 79 -6.33 5.67 0.53
N PRO A 80 -7.35 6.28 -0.10
CA PRO A 80 -8.54 5.55 -0.54
C PRO A 80 -8.18 4.34 -1.41
N ILE A 81 -8.91 3.23 -1.27
CA ILE A 81 -8.56 1.97 -1.95
C ILE A 81 -8.50 2.10 -3.49
N ASP A 82 -9.37 2.92 -4.08
CA ASP A 82 -9.35 3.15 -5.53
C ASP A 82 -8.10 3.89 -5.99
N GLU A 83 -7.58 4.81 -5.17
CA GLU A 83 -6.31 5.47 -5.43
C GLU A 83 -5.14 4.49 -5.25
N ALA A 84 -5.16 3.70 -4.17
CA ALA A 84 -4.15 2.68 -3.91
C ALA A 84 -3.99 1.71 -5.09
N PHE A 85 -5.10 1.32 -5.73
CA PHE A 85 -5.08 0.49 -6.93
C PHE A 85 -4.33 1.13 -8.11
N VAL A 86 -4.51 2.44 -8.33
CA VAL A 86 -3.79 3.19 -9.36
C VAL A 86 -2.30 3.29 -9.02
N LEU A 87 -1.97 3.55 -7.75
CA LEU A 87 -0.58 3.61 -7.29
C LEU A 87 0.13 2.26 -7.50
N VAL A 88 -0.48 1.16 -7.09
CA VAL A 88 0.10 -0.19 -7.24
C VAL A 88 0.29 -0.54 -8.71
N GLU A 89 -0.69 -0.28 -9.57
CA GLU A 89 -0.55 -0.55 -11.01
C GLU A 89 0.61 0.23 -11.62
N HIS A 90 0.74 1.51 -11.26
CA HIS A 90 1.83 2.35 -11.76
C HIS A 90 3.20 1.87 -11.25
N ILE A 91 3.36 1.67 -9.95
CA ILE A 91 4.63 1.26 -9.33
C ILE A 91 5.08 -0.10 -9.90
N VAL A 92 4.16 -1.05 -10.08
CA VAL A 92 4.50 -2.34 -10.69
C VAL A 92 4.94 -2.19 -12.15
N GLY A 93 4.36 -1.22 -12.88
CA GLY A 93 4.69 -0.96 -14.28
C GLY A 93 5.99 -0.16 -14.49
N THR A 94 6.32 0.77 -13.60
CA THR A 94 7.41 1.74 -13.79
C THR A 94 8.53 1.62 -12.76
N GLY A 95 8.24 0.98 -11.62
CA GLY A 95 9.12 0.88 -10.46
C GLY A 95 9.05 2.09 -9.52
N SER A 96 8.39 3.19 -9.86
CA SER A 96 8.41 4.43 -9.06
C SER A 96 7.01 4.93 -8.73
N TRP A 97 6.91 5.84 -7.76
CA TRP A 97 5.70 6.61 -7.54
C TRP A 97 5.26 7.39 -8.78
N PRO A 98 3.95 7.55 -9.02
CA PRO A 98 3.44 8.54 -9.98
C PRO A 98 3.91 9.95 -9.63
N ALA A 99 4.07 10.81 -10.63
CA ALA A 99 4.58 12.17 -10.44
C ALA A 99 3.64 13.07 -9.63
N ASP A 100 2.36 12.73 -9.58
CA ASP A 100 1.28 13.45 -8.89
C ASP A 100 0.85 12.78 -7.57
N ALA A 101 1.46 11.65 -7.19
CA ALA A 101 1.20 11.00 -5.92
C ALA A 101 1.85 11.77 -4.76
N SER A 102 1.15 11.83 -3.62
CA SER A 102 1.74 12.29 -2.36
C SER A 102 2.29 11.09 -1.59
N TRP A 103 3.55 11.17 -1.18
CA TRP A 103 4.23 10.14 -0.40
C TRP A 103 5.30 10.77 0.50
N VAL A 104 5.69 10.05 1.54
CA VAL A 104 6.76 10.47 2.46
C VAL A 104 7.79 9.35 2.61
N VAL A 105 8.98 9.70 3.09
CA VAL A 105 10.03 8.72 3.44
C VAL A 105 9.94 8.49 4.94
N ASP A 106 9.74 7.25 5.36
CA ASP A 106 9.86 6.87 6.76
C ASP A 106 11.36 6.89 7.13
N ARG A 107 11.75 7.60 8.20
CA ARG A 107 13.16 7.68 8.66
C ARG A 107 13.26 7.82 10.16
#